data_AF-A0A7L3L6S0-F1
#
_entry.id   AF-A0A7L3L6S0-F1
#
_cell.length_a   1.000
_cell.length_b   1.000
_cell.length_c   1.000
_cell.angle_alpha   90.00
_cell.angle_beta   90.00
_cell.angle_gamma   90.00
#
_symmetry.space_group_name_H-M   'P 1'
#
loop_
_entity.id
_entity.type
_entity.pdbx_description
1 polymer ?
#
loop_
_entity_poly.entity_id
_entity_poly.type
_entity_poly.pdbx_seq_one_letter_code
_entity_poly.pdbx_strand_id
1 'polypeptide(L)'
;IEFGKYEIQTWYSSPYPQEYSRLPKLYLCEFCLKYMKSRTILQQHMKKCGWFHPPANEIYRKNNISVFEVDGNVSTIYCQNLCLLAKLFLDHKTLYYDVEPFLFYVLTQNDVKGCHLVGYFSKAGEKHCQQKYNVSCIMILPQYQRKGYGRFLIDFSKEL
;
A
#
# COMPACT_ATOMS: atom_id res chain seq x y z
N ILE A 1 -4.26 -1.21 -13.84
CA ILE A 1 -2.90 -0.76 -13.46
C ILE A 1 -1.87 -1.84 -13.77
N GLU A 2 -0.62 -1.48 -14.02
CA GLU A 2 0.54 -2.39 -14.02
C GLU A 2 1.27 -2.23 -12.68
N PHE A 3 1.41 -3.33 -11.92
CA PHE A 3 2.04 -3.36 -10.61
C PHE A 3 2.91 -4.62 -10.47
N GLY A 4 4.23 -4.42 -10.45
CA GLY A 4 5.19 -5.52 -10.52
C GLY A 4 4.98 -6.34 -11.80
N LYS A 5 4.84 -7.67 -11.67
CA LYS A 5 4.55 -8.57 -12.79
C LYS A 5 3.06 -8.67 -13.17
N TYR A 6 2.18 -7.93 -12.51
CA TYR A 6 0.75 -8.08 -12.66
C TYR A 6 0.11 -6.90 -13.41
N GLU A 7 -0.83 -7.23 -14.29
CA GLU A 7 -1.82 -6.28 -14.78
C GLU A 7 -3.13 -6.51 -14.02
N ILE A 8 -3.61 -5.49 -13.33
CA ILE A 8 -4.73 -5.59 -12.38
C ILE A 8 -5.85 -4.66 -12.83
N GLN A 9 -7.04 -5.22 -13.03
CA GLN A 9 -8.26 -4.44 -13.25
C GLN A 9 -8.72 -3.78 -11.95
N THR A 10 -9.04 -2.50 -12.02
CA THR A 10 -9.49 -1.69 -10.87
C THR A 10 -10.99 -1.82 -10.67
N TRP A 11 -11.47 -1.70 -9.43
CA TRP A 11 -12.89 -1.84 -9.10
C TRP A 11 -13.59 -0.48 -8.97
N TYR A 12 -12.87 0.50 -8.44
CA TYR A 12 -13.35 1.84 -8.19
C TYR A 12 -12.41 2.89 -8.78
N SER A 13 -12.90 4.12 -8.92
CA SER A 13 -12.05 5.26 -9.22
C SER A 13 -11.22 5.66 -8.00
N SER A 14 -10.02 6.17 -8.27
CA SER A 14 -9.12 6.76 -7.28
C SER A 14 -8.72 8.16 -7.74
N PRO A 15 -8.65 9.15 -6.84
CA PRO A 15 -8.43 10.56 -7.17
C PRO A 15 -6.94 10.85 -7.44
N TYR A 16 -6.34 10.14 -8.39
CA TYR A 16 -5.02 10.49 -8.91
C TYR A 16 -5.06 11.90 -9.55
N PRO A 17 -3.92 12.62 -9.62
CA PRO A 17 -3.89 13.92 -10.28
C PRO A 17 -4.42 13.86 -11.73
N GLN A 18 -4.96 14.97 -12.22
CA GLN A 18 -5.78 15.01 -13.44
C GLN A 18 -5.06 14.44 -14.67
N GLU A 19 -3.75 14.66 -14.77
CA GLU A 19 -2.90 14.16 -15.85
C GLU A 19 -2.73 12.63 -15.84
N TYR A 20 -3.00 11.97 -14.71
CA TYR A 20 -2.96 10.51 -14.53
C TYR A 20 -4.36 9.89 -14.62
N SER A 21 -5.38 10.56 -14.08
CA SER A 21 -6.76 10.04 -14.02
C SER A 21 -7.41 9.81 -15.39
N ARG A 22 -6.92 10.48 -16.44
CA ARG A 22 -7.41 10.31 -17.82
C ARG A 22 -6.71 9.18 -18.58
N LEU A 23 -5.65 8.59 -18.00
CA LEU A 23 -4.89 7.55 -18.66
C LEU A 23 -5.65 6.22 -18.63
N PRO A 24 -5.62 5.43 -19.71
CA PRO A 24 -6.26 4.11 -19.73
C PRO A 24 -5.56 3.12 -18.79
N LYS A 25 -4.30 3.37 -18.44
CA LYS A 25 -3.48 2.51 -17.57
C LYS A 25 -2.44 3.33 -16.82
N LEU A 26 -2.34 3.11 -15.51
CA LEU A 26 -1.24 3.60 -14.67
C LEU A 26 -0.22 2.50 -14.43
N TYR A 27 1.05 2.90 -14.34
CA TYR A 27 2.19 2.03 -14.08
C TYR A 27 2.76 2.40 -12.71
N LEU A 28 2.86 1.43 -11.81
CA LEU A 28 3.28 1.67 -10.44
C LEU A 28 4.56 0.90 -10.11
N CYS A 29 5.47 1.55 -9.41
CA CYS A 29 6.60 0.87 -8.80
C CYS A 29 6.09 -0.03 -7.67
N GLU A 30 6.45 -1.32 -7.67
CA GLU A 30 5.95 -2.26 -6.65
C GLU A 30 6.55 -2.04 -5.25
N PHE A 31 7.67 -1.31 -5.17
CA PHE A 31 8.35 -1.03 -3.91
C PHE A 31 7.98 0.34 -3.34
N CYS A 32 8.27 1.45 -4.05
CA CYS A 32 7.99 2.79 -3.53
C CYS A 32 6.58 3.32 -3.84
N LEU A 33 5.77 2.55 -4.57
CA LEU A 33 4.38 2.84 -4.92
C LEU A 33 4.17 4.07 -5.82
N LYS A 34 5.24 4.71 -6.29
CA LYS A 34 5.16 5.83 -7.24
C LYS A 34 4.40 5.40 -8.50
N TYR A 35 3.42 6.19 -8.90
CA TYR A 35 2.64 6.02 -10.12
C TYR A 35 3.23 6.83 -11.28
N MET A 36 3.12 6.29 -12.49
CA MET A 36 3.75 6.79 -13.70
C MET A 36 2.82 6.60 -14.91
N LYS A 37 3.01 7.45 -15.92
CA LYS A 37 2.17 7.54 -17.11
C LYS A 37 2.48 6.51 -18.21
N SER A 38 3.66 5.89 -18.18
CA SER A 38 4.06 4.92 -19.20
C SER A 38 5.03 3.87 -18.67
N ARG A 39 5.07 2.73 -19.36
CA ARG A 39 5.99 1.62 -19.08
C ARG A 39 7.46 2.04 -19.18
N THR A 40 7.80 2.87 -20.16
CA THR A 40 9.17 3.38 -20.36
C THR A 40 9.64 4.18 -19.14
N ILE A 41 8.77 5.00 -18.54
CA ILE A 41 9.11 5.77 -17.34
C ILE A 41 9.27 4.84 -16.13
N LEU A 42 8.41 3.83 -15.98
CA LEU A 42 8.56 2.79 -14.95
C LEU A 42 9.90 2.07 -15.07
N GLN A 43 10.29 1.65 -16.27
CA GLN A 43 11.58 0.98 -16.50
C GLN A 43 12.77 1.88 -16.15
N GLN A 44 12.72 3.17 -16.50
CA GLN A 44 13.76 4.13 -16.12
C GLN A 44 13.79 4.37 -14.59
N HIS A 45 12.62 4.42 -13.96
CA HIS A 45 12.50 4.53 -12.51
C HIS A 45 13.11 3.32 -11.80
N MET A 46 12.79 2.09 -12.23
CA MET A 46 13.32 0.86 -11.63
C MET A 46 14.85 0.76 -11.67
N LYS A 47 15.50 1.35 -12.69
CA LYS A 47 16.98 1.41 -12.77
C LYS A 47 17.61 2.31 -11.70
N LYS A 48 16.85 3.25 -11.15
CA LYS A 48 17.33 4.25 -10.17
C LYS A 48 16.72 4.06 -8.78
N CYS A 49 15.62 3.34 -8.69
CA CYS A 49 14.89 3.16 -7.45
C CYS A 49 15.67 2.22 -6.53
N GLY A 50 16.19 2.76 -5.43
CA GLY A 50 16.90 1.98 -4.40
C GLY A 50 15.96 1.27 -3.41
N TRP A 51 14.66 1.20 -3.69
CA TRP A 51 13.66 0.63 -2.78
C TRP A 51 13.42 -0.83 -3.11
N PHE A 52 13.48 -1.68 -2.09
CA PHE A 52 13.23 -3.12 -2.17
C PHE A 52 12.35 -3.61 -1.01
N HIS A 53 11.83 -2.70 -0.17
CA HIS A 53 10.85 -2.98 0.88
C HIS A 53 10.06 -1.69 1.20
N PRO A 54 8.92 -1.78 1.92
CA PRO A 54 8.25 -0.61 2.50
C PRO A 54 9.21 0.20 3.38
N PRO A 55 9.01 1.52 3.56
CA PRO A 55 9.87 2.31 4.42
C PRO A 55 9.71 1.90 5.88
N ALA A 56 10.65 2.31 6.74
CA ALA A 56 10.60 2.14 8.19
C ALA A 56 10.76 0.67 8.67
N ASN A 57 10.25 0.38 9.89
CA ASN A 57 10.67 -0.75 10.69
C ASN A 57 9.92 -2.03 10.31
N GLU A 58 10.66 -3.12 10.10
CA GLU A 58 10.10 -4.48 10.04
C GLU A 58 9.77 -4.93 11.48
N ILE A 59 8.48 -4.93 11.83
CA ILE A 59 8.02 -5.26 13.19
C ILE A 59 7.62 -6.73 13.35
N TYR A 60 7.50 -7.46 12.24
CA TYR A 60 7.21 -8.89 12.22
C TYR A 60 7.89 -9.54 11.03
N ARG A 61 8.52 -10.70 11.28
CA ARG A 61 9.09 -11.59 10.26
C ARG A 61 8.78 -13.04 10.59
N LYS A 62 8.17 -13.76 9.65
CA LYS A 62 8.07 -15.23 9.70
C LYS A 62 8.16 -15.80 8.30
N ASN A 63 9.18 -16.64 8.07
CA ASN A 63 9.50 -17.20 6.75
C ASN A 63 9.66 -16.08 5.70
N ASN A 64 8.85 -16.13 4.65
CA ASN A 64 8.80 -15.16 3.56
C ASN A 64 7.73 -14.09 3.76
N ILE A 65 7.18 -13.92 4.96
CA ILE A 65 6.18 -12.89 5.26
C ILE A 65 6.74 -11.88 6.25
N SER A 66 6.53 -10.60 5.96
CA SER A 66 6.87 -9.50 6.87
C SER A 66 5.75 -8.48 7.00
N VAL A 67 5.71 -7.81 8.16
CA VAL A 67 4.90 -6.61 8.37
C VAL A 67 5.81 -5.44 8.73
N PHE A 68 5.63 -4.34 8.01
CA PHE A 68 6.32 -3.08 8.26
C PHE A 68 5.36 -2.08 8.90
N GLU A 69 5.80 -1.41 9.95
CA GLU A 69 5.08 -0.27 10.54
C GLU A 69 5.59 1.03 9.91
N VAL A 70 4.70 1.73 9.23
CA VAL A 70 5.00 2.95 8.48
C VAL A 70 4.19 4.11 9.04
N ASP A 71 4.88 5.09 9.59
CA ASP A 71 4.28 6.34 10.06
C ASP A 71 3.96 7.27 8.88
N GLY A 72 2.69 7.63 8.70
CA GLY A 72 2.24 8.56 7.67
C GLY A 72 2.78 9.98 7.80
N ASN A 73 3.18 10.40 9.00
CA ASN A 73 3.82 11.71 9.22
C ASN A 73 5.29 11.71 8.78
N VAL A 74 5.96 10.54 8.81
CA VAL A 74 7.37 10.40 8.40
C VAL A 74 7.49 10.02 6.91
N SER A 75 6.65 9.09 6.45
CA SER A 75 6.68 8.54 5.09
C SER A 75 5.47 8.99 4.25
N THR A 76 5.13 10.28 4.32
CA THR A 76 3.91 10.88 3.75
C THR A 76 3.67 10.47 2.30
N ILE A 77 4.66 10.62 1.42
CA ILE A 77 4.50 10.30 -0.02
C ILE A 77 4.23 8.80 -0.24
N TYR A 78 4.89 7.93 0.51
CA TYR A 78 4.64 6.48 0.41
C TYR A 78 3.21 6.15 0.84
N CYS A 79 2.76 6.70 1.97
CA CYS A 79 1.43 6.47 2.51
C CYS A 79 0.32 7.06 1.63
N GLN A 80 0.54 8.23 1.01
CA GLN A 80 -0.38 8.81 0.02
C GLN A 80 -0.49 7.92 -1.21
N ASN A 81 0.64 7.44 -1.75
CA ASN A 81 0.65 6.50 -2.87
C ASN A 81 -0.08 5.20 -2.53
N LEU A 82 0.14 4.65 -1.32
CA LEU A 82 -0.55 3.47 -0.83
C LEU A 82 -2.07 3.71 -0.72
N CYS A 83 -2.48 4.87 -0.21
CA CYS A 83 -3.88 5.24 -0.11
C CYS A 83 -4.56 5.37 -1.49
N LEU A 84 -3.90 6.00 -2.46
CA LEU A 84 -4.40 6.12 -3.83
C LEU A 84 -4.52 4.74 -4.49
N LEU A 85 -3.53 3.86 -4.30
CA LEU A 85 -3.58 2.47 -4.76
C LEU A 85 -4.74 1.71 -4.10
N ALA A 86 -4.91 1.85 -2.79
CA ALA A 86 -5.98 1.20 -2.04
C ALA A 86 -7.37 1.64 -2.47
N LYS A 87 -7.56 2.93 -2.79
CA LYS A 87 -8.84 3.48 -3.22
C LYS A 87 -9.34 2.86 -4.53
N LEU A 88 -8.46 2.31 -5.37
CA LEU A 88 -8.86 1.56 -6.58
C LEU A 88 -9.63 0.27 -6.25
N PHE A 89 -9.53 -0.23 -5.01
CA PHE A 89 -10.11 -1.49 -4.54
C PHE A 89 -11.00 -1.34 -3.30
N LEU A 90 -11.17 -0.11 -2.80
CA LEU A 90 -12.03 0.23 -1.66
C LEU A 90 -13.06 1.27 -2.08
N ASP A 91 -14.33 0.98 -1.85
CA ASP A 91 -15.44 1.88 -2.21
C ASP A 91 -15.42 3.15 -1.35
N HIS A 92 -15.51 2.98 -0.03
CA HIS A 92 -15.74 4.05 0.93
C HIS A 92 -14.46 4.63 1.58
N LYS A 93 -13.30 4.55 0.91
CA LYS A 93 -12.08 5.22 1.41
C LYS A 93 -12.13 6.71 1.08
N THR A 94 -12.13 7.56 2.11
CA THR A 94 -12.27 9.02 1.95
C THR A 94 -10.97 9.79 2.19
N LEU A 95 -10.07 9.27 3.02
CA LEU A 95 -8.79 9.91 3.35
C LEU A 95 -7.65 9.27 2.54
N TYR A 96 -6.99 10.08 1.71
CA TYR A 96 -5.87 9.66 0.86
C TYR A 96 -4.69 10.63 0.79
N TYR A 97 -4.89 11.92 1.09
CA TYR A 97 -3.81 12.90 1.20
C TYR A 97 -3.42 13.18 2.66
N ASP A 98 -4.41 13.29 3.55
CA ASP A 98 -4.21 13.47 5.00
C ASP A 98 -3.85 12.13 5.67
N VAL A 99 -2.58 11.75 5.57
CA VAL A 99 -2.06 10.45 6.04
C VAL A 99 -1.28 10.56 7.35
N GLU A 100 -0.89 11.77 7.74
CA GLU A 100 -0.11 12.10 8.93
C GLU A 100 -0.72 11.56 10.23
N PRO A 101 -2.05 11.51 10.41
CA PRO A 101 -2.64 10.94 11.62
C PRO A 101 -2.60 9.41 11.73
N PHE A 102 -2.06 8.70 10.72
CA PHE A 102 -2.21 7.25 10.60
C PHE A 102 -0.87 6.50 10.64
N LEU A 103 -0.88 5.36 11.34
CA LEU A 103 0.10 4.30 11.16
C LEU A 103 -0.41 3.31 10.12
N PHE A 104 0.49 2.83 9.27
CA PHE A 104 0.21 1.85 8.22
C PHE A 104 1.00 0.58 8.47
N TYR A 105 0.33 -0.56 8.51
CA TYR A 105 0.91 -1.86 8.72
C TYR A 105 0.92 -2.62 7.40
N VAL A 106 2.08 -2.62 6.74
CA VAL A 106 2.23 -3.07 5.36
C VAL A 106 2.68 -4.52 5.35
N LEU A 107 1.81 -5.40 4.87
CA LEU A 107 2.09 -6.82 4.69
C LEU A 107 2.82 -7.06 3.36
N THR A 108 3.89 -7.84 3.44
CA THR A 108 4.70 -8.21 2.28
C THR A 108 4.93 -9.71 2.20
N GLN A 109 5.12 -10.17 0.96
CA GLN A 109 5.71 -11.48 0.66
C GLN A 109 7.09 -11.26 0.07
N ASN A 110 8.08 -11.97 0.57
CA ASN A 110 9.49 -11.65 0.34
C ASN A 110 10.17 -12.72 -0.52
N ASP A 111 10.99 -12.28 -1.45
CA ASP A 111 11.90 -13.12 -2.20
C ASP A 111 13.28 -12.46 -2.31
N VAL A 112 14.16 -12.99 -3.17
CA VAL A 112 15.53 -12.48 -3.37
C VAL A 112 15.60 -11.06 -3.93
N LYS A 113 14.51 -10.54 -4.52
CA LYS A 113 14.40 -9.20 -5.08
C LYS A 113 13.92 -8.17 -4.07
N GLY A 114 13.24 -8.60 -3.00
CA GLY A 114 12.75 -7.70 -1.97
C GLY A 114 11.46 -8.15 -1.30
N CYS A 115 10.79 -7.20 -0.66
CA CYS A 115 9.53 -7.35 0.05
C CYS A 115 8.39 -6.78 -0.79
N HIS A 116 7.59 -7.67 -1.37
CA HIS A 116 6.53 -7.33 -2.33
C HIS A 116 5.23 -7.06 -1.59
N LEU A 117 4.63 -5.88 -1.80
CA LEU A 117 3.35 -5.52 -1.20
C LEU A 117 2.28 -6.58 -1.48
N VAL A 118 1.64 -7.07 -0.42
CA VAL A 118 0.50 -7.99 -0.46
C VAL A 118 -0.79 -7.26 -0.09
N GLY A 119 -0.70 -6.42 0.93
CA GLY A 119 -1.83 -5.66 1.47
C GLY A 119 -1.39 -4.81 2.65
N TYR A 120 -2.34 -4.12 3.27
CA TYR A 120 -2.07 -3.33 4.47
C TYR A 120 -3.34 -3.15 5.29
N PHE A 121 -3.17 -2.71 6.53
CA PHE A 121 -4.22 -1.96 7.23
C PHE A 121 -3.65 -0.66 7.80
N SER A 122 -4.51 0.31 8.07
CA SER A 122 -4.14 1.56 8.76
C SER A 122 -4.86 1.70 10.09
N LYS A 123 -4.21 2.33 11.06
CA LYS A 123 -4.74 2.64 12.40
C LYS A 123 -4.60 4.14 12.64
N ALA A 124 -5.68 4.82 12.97
CA ALA A 124 -5.63 6.23 13.36
C ALA A 124 -4.97 6.37 14.74
N GLY A 125 -4.10 7.35 14.92
CA GLY A 125 -3.49 7.63 16.21
C GLY A 125 -4.53 8.04 17.27
N GLU A 126 -4.27 7.71 18.53
CA GLU A 126 -5.20 7.92 19.64
C GLU A 126 -5.61 9.39 19.83
N LYS A 127 -4.71 10.34 19.52
CA LYS A 127 -5.00 11.78 19.59
C LYS A 127 -6.06 12.25 18.59
N HIS A 128 -6.29 11.49 17.52
CA HIS A 128 -7.18 11.87 16.42
C HIS A 128 -8.43 11.00 16.33
N CYS A 129 -8.60 10.00 17.22
CA CYS A 129 -9.78 9.14 17.24
C CYS A 129 -10.28 8.92 18.67
N GLN A 130 -11.44 9.48 19.01
CA GLN A 130 -12.11 9.24 20.30
C GLN A 130 -12.70 7.82 20.38
N GLN A 131 -12.92 7.17 19.24
CA GLN A 131 -13.38 5.78 19.15
C GLN A 131 -12.15 4.87 18.94
N LYS A 132 -11.97 3.89 19.82
CA LYS A 132 -10.89 2.88 19.76
C LYS A 132 -11.10 1.87 18.61
N TYR A 133 -11.09 2.33 17.36
CA TYR A 133 -11.08 1.41 16.22
C TYR A 133 -9.65 0.91 15.98
N ASN A 134 -9.45 -0.40 16.07
CA ASN A 134 -8.14 -1.02 15.80
C ASN A 134 -7.73 -0.92 14.32
N VAL A 135 -8.71 -0.70 13.42
CA VAL A 135 -8.51 -0.67 11.97
C VAL A 135 -9.37 0.44 11.35
N SER A 136 -8.74 1.33 10.57
CA SER A 136 -9.42 2.37 9.77
C SER A 136 -9.66 1.91 8.33
N CYS A 137 -8.70 1.24 7.71
CA CYS A 137 -8.81 0.65 6.38
C CYS A 137 -8.03 -0.66 6.36
N ILE A 138 -8.51 -1.65 5.63
CA ILE A 138 -7.77 -2.90 5.36
C ILE A 138 -7.96 -3.27 3.88
N MET A 139 -6.88 -3.63 3.21
CA MET A 139 -6.90 -3.99 1.79
C MET A 139 -5.88 -5.09 1.51
N ILE A 140 -6.31 -6.09 0.75
CA ILE A 140 -5.42 -7.10 0.14
C ILE A 140 -5.50 -6.90 -1.37
N LEU A 141 -4.34 -6.80 -2.03
CA LEU A 141 -4.29 -6.63 -3.48
C LEU A 141 -4.99 -7.82 -4.17
N PRO A 142 -5.76 -7.60 -5.25
CA PRO A 142 -6.61 -8.63 -5.85
C PRO A 142 -5.93 -9.97 -6.13
N GLN A 143 -4.69 -9.96 -6.64
CA GLN A 143 -3.92 -11.17 -6.95
C GLN A 143 -3.51 -12.01 -5.72
N TYR A 144 -3.64 -11.46 -4.51
CA TYR A 144 -3.36 -12.14 -3.25
C TYR A 144 -4.62 -12.44 -2.42
N GLN A 145 -5.81 -12.08 -2.90
CA GLN A 145 -7.05 -12.36 -2.18
C GLN A 145 -7.34 -13.87 -2.08
N ARG A 146 -8.14 -14.26 -1.07
CA ARG A 146 -8.54 -15.65 -0.78
C ARG A 146 -7.39 -16.63 -0.48
N LYS A 147 -6.23 -16.10 -0.05
CA LYS A 147 -5.04 -16.89 0.36
C LYS A 147 -4.72 -16.81 1.86
N GLY A 148 -5.65 -16.30 2.68
CA GLY A 148 -5.48 -16.17 4.13
C GLY A 148 -4.87 -14.85 4.62
N TYR A 149 -4.26 -14.04 3.74
CA TYR A 149 -3.61 -12.77 4.12
C TYR A 149 -4.55 -11.75 4.80
N GLY A 150 -5.81 -11.69 4.35
CA GLY A 150 -6.79 -10.80 4.99
C GLY A 150 -7.07 -11.20 6.44
N ARG A 151 -7.16 -12.52 6.70
CA ARG A 151 -7.34 -13.03 8.06
C ARG A 151 -6.11 -12.75 8.92
N PHE A 152 -4.92 -12.97 8.35
CA PHE A 152 -3.65 -12.64 9.01
C PHE A 152 -3.60 -11.18 9.47
N LEU A 153 -3.91 -10.22 8.59
CA LEU A 153 -3.91 -8.80 8.97
C LEU A 153 -4.95 -8.45 10.04
N ILE A 154 -6.14 -9.07 9.99
CA ILE A 154 -7.17 -8.89 11.02
C ILE A 154 -6.67 -9.38 12.37
N ASP A 155 -6.06 -10.57 12.42
CA ASP A 155 -5.57 -11.13 13.68
C ASP A 155 -4.37 -10.32 14.20
N PHE A 156 -3.44 -9.93 13.32
CA PHE A 156 -2.31 -9.05 13.67
C PHE A 156 -2.78 -7.71 14.27
N SER A 157 -3.85 -7.10 13.72
CA SER A 157 -4.37 -5.83 14.24
C SER A 157 -4.95 -5.91 15.66
N LYS A 158 -5.26 -7.12 16.17
CA LYS A 158 -5.74 -7.33 17.54
C LYS A 158 -4.61 -7.52 18.54
N GLU A 159 -3.43 -7.90 18.06
CA GLU A 159 -2.24 -8.12 18.89
C GLU A 159 -1.46 -6.82 19.17
N LEU A 160 -1.82 -5.71 18.49
CA LEU A 160 -1.23 -4.37 18.59
C LEU A 160 -2.08 -3.37 19.38
#